data_AF-A0A359M2K8-F1
#
_entry.id   AF-A0A359M2K8-F1
#
_cell.length_a   1.000
_cell.length_b   1.000
_cell.length_c   1.000
_cell.angle_alpha   90.00
_cell.angle_beta   90.00
_cell.angle_gamma   90.00
#
_symmetry.space_group_name_H-M   'P 1'
#
loop_
_entity.id
_entity.type
_entity.pdbx_description
1 polymer ?
#
loop_
_entity_poly.entity_id
_entity_poly.type
_entity_poly.pdbx_seq_one_letter_code
_entity_poly.pdbx_strand_id
1 'polypeptide(L)'
;MSELRLGDVIDDFCVKCKRLTNHAIVSLLEAKPAKVRCRTCYSDHDYRNEQAPPSKKDLKKAELFNEVLATVKPGAAPEAAAEEAEAPAGEPAIAPEPPP
;
A
#
# COMPACT_ATOMS: atom_id res chain seq x y z
N MET A 1 2.69 -23.80 0.47
CA MET A 1 1.83 -22.80 1.14
C MET A 1 0.46 -23.44 1.28
N SER A 2 -0.12 -23.38 2.48
CA SER A 2 -1.41 -23.99 2.77
C SER A 2 -2.52 -23.37 1.90
N GLU A 3 -3.46 -24.19 1.44
CA GLU A 3 -4.68 -23.74 0.77
C GLU A 3 -5.51 -22.87 1.71
N LEU A 4 -6.01 -21.73 1.23
CA LEU A 4 -6.86 -20.81 2.02
C LEU A 4 -8.22 -21.44 2.29
N ARG A 5 -8.67 -21.37 3.54
CA ARG A 5 -9.95 -21.93 4.01
C ARG A 5 -10.86 -20.86 4.58
N LEU A 6 -12.15 -21.18 4.64
CA LEU A 6 -13.11 -20.35 5.34
C LEU A 6 -12.74 -20.27 6.82
N GLY A 7 -12.77 -19.06 7.37
CA GLY A 7 -12.37 -18.79 8.75
C GLY A 7 -10.88 -18.58 8.97
N ASP A 8 -10.02 -18.84 7.97
CA ASP A 8 -8.60 -18.48 8.06
C ASP A 8 -8.45 -16.96 8.27
N VAL A 9 -7.36 -16.60 8.93
CA VAL A 9 -7.04 -15.21 9.24
C VAL A 9 -6.13 -14.65 8.15
N ILE A 10 -6.53 -13.51 7.59
CA ILE A 10 -5.78 -12.78 6.58
C ILE A 10 -5.79 -11.29 6.92
N ASP A 11 -4.71 -10.57 6.61
CA ASP A 11 -4.68 -9.12 6.76
C ASP A 11 -5.35 -8.44 5.56
N ASP A 12 -6.13 -7.39 5.82
CA ASP A 12 -6.74 -6.56 4.79
C ASP A 12 -6.96 -5.14 5.31
N PHE A 13 -7.22 -4.19 4.41
CA PHE A 13 -7.57 -2.83 4.79
C PHE A 13 -9.05 -2.74 5.15
N CYS A 14 -9.34 -2.56 6.44
CA CYS A 14 -10.70 -2.34 6.89
C CYS A 14 -11.13 -0.90 6.63
N VAL A 15 -12.17 -0.69 5.82
CA VAL A 15 -12.72 0.65 5.55
C VAL A 15 -13.34 1.33 6.76
N LYS A 16 -13.91 0.55 7.69
CA LYS A 16 -14.47 1.11 8.93
C LYS A 16 -13.38 1.49 9.91
N CYS A 17 -12.37 0.64 10.10
CA CYS A 17 -11.26 0.94 11.01
C CYS A 17 -10.21 1.88 10.39
N LYS A 18 -10.20 2.04 9.06
CA LYS A 18 -9.25 2.84 8.28
C LYS A 18 -7.78 2.46 8.51
N ARG A 19 -7.52 1.17 8.72
CA ARG A 19 -6.18 0.61 8.95
C ARG A 19 -6.12 -0.84 8.49
N LEU A 20 -4.91 -1.35 8.30
CA LEU A 20 -4.67 -2.78 8.13
C LEU A 20 -5.00 -3.51 9.43
N THR A 21 -5.83 -4.54 9.34
CA THR A 21 -6.17 -5.40 10.47
C THR A 21 -6.34 -6.84 10.02
N ASN A 22 -6.33 -7.75 10.98
CA ASN A 22 -6.70 -9.14 10.77
C ASN A 22 -8.21 -9.27 10.48
N HIS A 23 -8.53 -10.01 9.44
CA HIS A 23 -9.89 -10.37 9.04
C HIS A 23 -10.03 -11.90 8.97
N ALA A 24 -11.25 -12.40 9.13
CA ALA A 24 -11.57 -13.80 8.87
C ALA A 24 -12.16 -13.93 7.46
N ILE A 25 -11.71 -14.92 6.69
CA ILE A 25 -12.27 -15.21 5.35
C ILE A 25 -13.69 -15.72 5.51
N VAL A 26 -14.68 -15.00 4.97
CA VAL A 26 -16.10 -15.39 5.01
C VAL A 26 -16.57 -15.96 3.67
N SER A 27 -15.87 -15.68 2.56
CA SER A 27 -16.12 -16.35 1.29
C SER A 27 -14.85 -16.47 0.45
N LEU A 28 -14.80 -17.55 -0.34
CA LEU A 28 -13.74 -17.83 -1.31
C LEU A 28 -14.34 -17.84 -2.71
N LEU A 29 -13.59 -17.32 -3.69
CA LEU A 29 -13.88 -17.39 -5.12
C LEU A 29 -12.60 -17.82 -5.83
N GLU A 30 -12.63 -18.91 -6.60
CA GLU A 30 -11.44 -19.44 -7.30
C GLU A 30 -10.22 -19.64 -6.38
N ALA A 31 -10.45 -20.16 -5.17
CA ALA A 31 -9.44 -20.32 -4.11
C ALA A 31 -8.81 -19.01 -3.60
N LYS A 32 -9.39 -17.85 -3.91
CA LYS A 32 -9.00 -16.54 -3.39
C LYS A 32 -10.08 -15.97 -2.45
N PRO A 33 -9.71 -15.18 -1.44
CA PRO A 33 -10.68 -14.54 -0.56
C PRO A 33 -11.47 -13.50 -1.34
N ALA A 34 -12.79 -13.63 -1.35
CA ALA A 34 -13.70 -12.69 -2.01
C ALA A 34 -14.24 -11.67 -0.99
N LYS A 35 -14.73 -12.16 0.16
CA LYS A 35 -15.17 -11.32 1.27
C LYS A 35 -14.48 -11.72 2.56
N VAL A 36 -14.27 -10.71 3.40
CA VAL A 36 -13.60 -10.83 4.68
C VAL A 36 -14.38 -10.10 5.78
N ARG A 37 -14.32 -10.61 7.00
CA ARG A 37 -14.93 -10.01 8.19
C ARG A 37 -13.84 -9.44 9.09
N CYS A 38 -13.89 -8.14 9.38
CA CYS A 38 -12.92 -7.53 10.29
C CYS A 38 -13.06 -8.11 11.71
N ARG A 39 -11.95 -8.58 12.30
CA ARG A 39 -11.97 -9.13 13.66
C ARG A 39 -12.03 -8.05 14.75
N THR A 40 -11.87 -6.78 14.38
CA THR A 40 -11.97 -5.63 15.30
C THR A 40 -13.38 -5.02 15.30
N CYS A 41 -13.90 -4.65 14.13
CA CYS A 41 -15.21 -3.98 14.03
C CYS A 41 -16.36 -4.87 13.55
N TYR A 42 -16.09 -6.15 13.25
CA TYR A 42 -17.08 -7.14 12.81
C TYR A 42 -17.87 -6.77 11.55
N SER A 43 -17.37 -5.81 10.78
CA SER A 43 -17.95 -5.44 9.49
C SER A 43 -17.42 -6.35 8.40
N ASP A 44 -18.33 -6.81 7.54
CA ASP A 44 -17.99 -7.54 6.33
C ASP A 44 -17.72 -6.55 5.19
N HIS A 45 -16.71 -6.84 4.37
CA HIS A 45 -16.44 -6.14 3.11
C HIS A 45 -15.72 -7.04 2.13
N ASP A 46 -15.65 -6.61 0.87
CA ASP A 46 -14.85 -7.30 -0.15
C ASP A 46 -13.37 -7.18 0.19
N TYR A 47 -12.61 -8.23 -0.14
CA TYR A 47 -11.17 -8.28 0.08
C TYR A 47 -10.45 -7.29 -0.83
N ARG A 48 -9.60 -6.43 -0.26
CA ARG A 48 -8.93 -5.35 -0.99
C ARG A 48 -7.46 -5.63 -1.28
N ASN A 49 -6.98 -6.83 -1.00
CA ASN A 49 -5.58 -7.22 -1.18
C ASN A 49 -4.65 -6.26 -0.42
N GLU A 50 -5.02 -5.90 0.81
CA GLU A 50 -4.25 -5.02 1.69
C GLU A 50 -4.10 -3.58 1.15
N GLN A 51 -4.79 -3.25 0.06
CA GLN A 51 -4.73 -1.91 -0.53
C GLN A 51 -5.68 -0.96 0.19
N ALA A 52 -5.12 0.15 0.65
CA ALA A 52 -5.93 1.29 1.07
C ALA A 52 -6.70 1.83 -0.15
N PRO A 53 -7.98 2.20 0.00
CA PRO A 53 -8.69 2.87 -1.07
C PRO A 53 -7.96 4.18 -1.43
N PRO A 54 -7.76 4.45 -2.74
CA PRO A 54 -7.10 5.68 -3.17
C PRO A 54 -7.87 6.89 -2.64
N SER A 55 -7.15 7.87 -2.10
CA SER A 55 -7.78 9.10 -1.64
C SER A 55 -8.28 9.90 -2.85
N LYS A 56 -9.29 10.76 -2.64
CA LYS A 56 -9.74 11.71 -3.68
C LYS A 56 -8.58 12.58 -4.21
N LYS A 57 -7.57 12.84 -3.39
CA LYS A 57 -6.36 13.57 -3.78
C LYS A 57 -5.47 12.74 -4.73
N ASP A 58 -5.35 11.44 -4.50
CA ASP A 58 -4.55 10.54 -5.35
C ASP A 58 -5.21 10.36 -6.72
N LEU A 59 -6.55 10.28 -6.75
CA LEU A 59 -7.31 10.25 -8.00
C LEU A 59 -7.07 11.52 -8.83
N LYS A 60 -7.18 12.71 -8.20
CA LYS A 60 -6.93 13.98 -8.89
C LYS A 60 -5.49 14.14 -9.36
N LYS A 61 -4.52 13.65 -8.57
CA LYS A 61 -3.11 13.63 -8.97
C LYS A 61 -2.86 12.69 -10.15
N ALA A 62 -3.53 11.53 -10.18
CA ALA A 62 -3.46 10.60 -11.30
C ALA A 62 -4.07 11.21 -12.58
N GLU A 63 -5.20 11.92 -12.49
CA GLU A 63 -5.79 12.65 -13.61
C GLU A 63 -4.82 13.70 -14.18
N LEU A 64 -4.24 14.54 -13.31
CA LEU A 64 -3.25 15.55 -13.72
C LEU A 64 -1.98 14.92 -14.32
N PHE A 65 -1.52 13.80 -13.77
CA PHE A 65 -0.35 13.08 -14.28
C PHE A 65 -0.61 12.52 -15.69
N ASN A 66 -1.81 11.98 -15.93
CA ASN A 66 -2.21 11.50 -17.25
C ASN A 66 -2.32 12.64 -18.28
N GLU A 67 -2.79 13.81 -17.86
CA GLU A 67 -2.84 15.02 -18.72
C GLU A 67 -1.43 15.49 -19.13
N VAL A 68 -0.49 15.48 -18.18
CA VAL A 68 0.93 15.81 -18.46
C VAL A 68 1.56 14.76 -19.36
N LEU A 69 1.35 13.46 -19.09
CA LEU A 69 1.85 12.37 -19.94
C LEU A 69 1.31 12.44 -21.37
N ALA A 70 0.05 12.81 -21.55
CA ALA A 70 -0.55 12.98 -22.89
C ALA A 70 0.08 14.15 -23.66
N THR A 71 0.59 15.16 -22.94
CA THR A 71 1.19 16.36 -23.53
C THR A 71 2.69 16.20 -23.79
N VAL A 72 3.38 15.31 -23.07
CA VAL A 72 4.82 15.08 -23.18
C VAL A 72 5.13 13.93 -24.17
N LYS A 73 5.80 14.25 -25.28
CA LYS A 73 6.35 13.25 -26.22
C LYS A 73 7.44 12.41 -25.51
N PRO A 74 7.34 11.07 -25.50
CA PRO A 74 8.44 10.23 -25.01
C PRO A 74 9.61 10.34 -26.00
N GLY A 75 10.66 11.06 -25.62
CA GLY A 75 11.85 11.25 -26.46
C GLY A 75 12.55 12.61 -26.34
N ALA A 76 11.99 13.59 -25.63
CA ALA A 76 12.75 14.78 -25.26
C ALA A 76 13.66 14.42 -24.07
N ALA A 77 14.91 14.05 -24.37
CA ALA A 77 15.94 13.94 -23.35
C ALA A 77 16.08 15.29 -22.63
N PRO A 78 16.12 15.32 -21.28
CA PRO A 78 16.58 16.51 -20.59
C PRO A 78 18.08 16.64 -20.85
N GLU A 79 18.47 17.57 -21.73
CA GLU A 79 19.84 18.05 -21.75
C GLU A 79 20.15 18.74 -20.41
N ALA A 80 21.32 18.39 -19.89
CA ALA A 80 21.80 18.62 -18.55
C ALA A 80 21.75 20.08 -18.09
N ALA A 81 21.37 20.27 -16.82
CA ALA A 81 22.05 21.19 -15.93
C ALA A 81 22.45 20.41 -14.68
N ALA A 82 23.67 19.87 -14.71
CA ALA A 82 24.39 19.50 -13.52
C ALA A 82 24.90 20.79 -12.87
N GLU A 83 24.54 21.03 -11.62
CA GLU A 83 25.42 21.74 -10.69
C GLU A 83 25.37 20.98 -9.36
N GLU A 84 26.52 20.42 -9.00
CA GLU A 84 26.79 19.68 -7.78
C GLU A 84 26.74 20.60 -6.56
N ALA A 85 26.15 20.13 -5.46
CA ALA A 85 26.45 20.64 -4.11
C ALA A 85 26.21 19.54 -3.07
N GLU A 86 27.26 18.75 -2.87
CA GLU A 86 27.81 18.31 -1.58
C GLU A 86 26.91 17.54 -0.58
N ALA A 87 27.23 16.26 -0.44
CA ALA A 87 26.95 15.49 0.75
C ALA A 87 27.83 15.94 1.93
N PRO A 88 27.30 15.92 3.16
CA PRO A 88 28.13 15.55 4.29
C PRO A 88 27.69 14.20 4.85
N ALA A 89 28.70 13.35 4.99
CA ALA A 89 28.70 12.13 5.78
C ALA A 89 28.20 12.39 7.21
N GLY A 90 27.59 11.37 7.81
CA GLY A 90 27.25 11.40 9.23
C GLY A 90 26.38 10.24 9.69
N GLU A 91 26.86 9.01 9.54
CA GLU A 91 26.49 7.97 10.51
C GLU A 91 27.09 8.35 11.87
N PRO A 92 26.29 8.29 12.94
CA PRO A 92 26.81 7.67 14.14
C PRO A 92 26.00 6.42 14.48
N ALA A 93 26.75 5.33 14.61
CA ALA A 93 26.31 4.10 15.24
C ALA A 93 25.70 4.39 16.62
N ILE A 94 24.49 3.91 16.84
CA ILE A 94 23.93 3.74 18.18
C ILE A 94 23.91 2.23 18.42
N ALA A 95 24.83 1.79 19.27
CA ALA A 95 24.90 0.42 19.75
C ALA A 95 23.64 0.07 20.59
N PRO A 96 23.17 -1.18 20.57
CA PRO A 96 22.10 -1.61 21.45
C PRO A 96 22.61 -1.72 22.90
N GLU A 97 21.94 -1.07 23.84
CA GLU A 97 22.08 -1.37 25.28
C GLU A 97 21.48 -2.74 25.60
N PRO A 98 22.13 -3.56 26.44
CA PRO A 98 21.57 -4.83 26.90
C PRO A 98 20.47 -4.61 27.96
N PRO A 99 19.39 -5.40 27.96
CA PRO A 99 18.38 -5.37 29.02
C PRO A 99 18.93 -5.96 30.33
N PRO A 100 18.29 -5.67 31.49
CA PRO A 100 18.75 -6.11 32.82
C PRO A 100 18.70 -7.61 33.05
#